data_AF-A0A3D2DQM4-F1
#
_entry.id   AF-A0A3D2DQM4-F1
#
_cell.length_a   1.000
_cell.length_b   1.000
_cell.length_c   1.000
_cell.angle_alpha   90.00
_cell.angle_beta   90.00
_cell.angle_gamma   90.00
#
_symmetry.space_group_name_H-M   'P 1'
#
loop_
_entity.id
_entity.type
_entity.pdbx_description
1 polymer ?
#
loop_
_entity_poly.entity_id
_entity_poly.type
_entity_poly.pdbx_seq_one_letter_code
_entity_poly.pdbx_strand_id
1 'polypeptide(L)'
;MESCWIMKKMVLPTIALRGMTVLPDMVIHFDINRKKSIHAVEKAMQTNETIFLLTQKDIDTANPVQDDLYSVGTVAKVKELIKLPKGIVRVLVAGKYKGMVNTVSECDGMLISDIVTDRDWFLAPDNLTQIAMIRSLNELICRYAAVNQRFSKDILKEWLIAKNLQEKVKKILADYPVDYTVKQKFLEMNDVNEIYEQLARMFIEDINIFDIKKELEDGIKEKVEKNQKEYYLREQLKYINEELDGTDGSSEIDEYMEKLESLNAADEIKEQIEKEIRRYKVLSQGSSEANVERSYIETLLSLPWENSSQD
;
A
#
# COMPACT_ATOMS: atom_id res chain seq x y z
N MET A 1 18.29 -33.85 30.73
CA MET A 1 16.85 -34.08 30.98
C MET A 1 16.18 -34.03 29.63
N GLU A 2 16.03 -35.19 29.02
CA GLU A 2 15.37 -35.36 27.73
C GLU A 2 13.87 -35.13 27.94
N SER A 3 13.37 -33.98 27.49
CA SER A 3 11.94 -33.70 27.44
C SER A 3 11.32 -34.59 26.38
N CYS A 4 10.72 -35.69 26.82
CA CYS A 4 10.02 -36.66 25.98
C CYS A 4 8.81 -35.97 25.33
N TRP A 5 8.95 -35.60 24.06
CA TRP A 5 7.86 -35.12 23.22
C TRP A 5 6.78 -36.21 23.13
N ILE A 6 5.60 -35.99 23.71
CA ILE A 6 4.45 -36.89 23.52
C ILE A 6 3.86 -36.58 22.14
N MET A 7 4.53 -37.07 21.11
CA MET A 7 4.06 -36.98 19.73
C MET A 7 2.80 -37.83 19.57
N LYS A 8 1.65 -37.18 19.38
CA LYS A 8 0.40 -37.89 19.15
C LYS A 8 0.23 -38.18 17.66
N LYS A 9 0.11 -39.46 17.31
CA LYS A 9 -0.26 -39.90 15.95
C LYS A 9 -1.78 -39.90 15.81
N MET A 10 -2.28 -39.29 14.73
CA MET A 10 -3.71 -39.25 14.41
C MET A 10 -3.91 -39.39 12.90
N VAL A 11 -5.07 -39.92 12.52
CA VAL A 11 -5.50 -40.06 11.13
C VAL A 11 -6.70 -39.17 10.93
N LEU A 12 -6.60 -38.17 10.05
CA LEU A 12 -7.64 -37.14 9.88
C LEU A 12 -8.03 -36.93 8.41
N PRO A 13 -9.33 -36.69 8.13
CA PRO A 13 -9.77 -36.17 6.83
C PRO A 13 -9.05 -34.86 6.52
N THR A 14 -8.50 -34.76 5.32
CA THR A 14 -7.61 -33.68 4.93
C THR A 14 -8.20 -32.84 3.81
N ILE A 15 -8.03 -31.53 3.92
CA ILE A 15 -8.44 -30.58 2.91
C ILE A 15 -7.19 -29.85 2.41
N ALA A 16 -6.98 -29.94 1.11
CA ALA A 16 -5.99 -29.16 0.40
C ALA A 16 -6.56 -27.76 0.11
N LEU A 17 -6.06 -26.76 0.85
CA LEU A 17 -6.38 -25.35 0.70
C LEU A 17 -5.63 -24.73 -0.47
N ARG A 18 -6.25 -23.76 -1.15
CA ARG A 18 -5.68 -23.02 -2.29
C ARG A 18 -5.43 -21.58 -1.89
N GLY A 19 -4.19 -21.12 -2.01
CA GLY A 19 -3.81 -19.72 -1.77
C GLY A 19 -4.08 -19.24 -0.34
N MET A 20 -4.15 -20.15 0.64
CA MET A 20 -4.40 -19.79 2.04
C MET A 20 -3.77 -20.80 2.99
N THR A 21 -3.27 -20.29 4.11
CA THR A 21 -2.70 -21.06 5.21
C THR A 21 -3.42 -20.68 6.48
N VAL A 22 -3.94 -21.68 7.19
CA VAL A 22 -4.62 -21.49 8.48
C VAL A 22 -3.63 -21.73 9.59
N LEU A 23 -3.53 -20.80 10.53
CA LEU A 23 -2.69 -20.94 11.72
C LEU A 23 -3.52 -21.36 12.93
N PRO A 24 -2.89 -21.92 13.98
CA PRO A 24 -3.53 -22.13 15.26
C PRO A 24 -4.26 -20.88 15.77
N ASP A 25 -5.44 -21.08 16.37
CA ASP A 25 -6.33 -20.05 16.92
C ASP A 25 -6.96 -19.08 15.89
N MET A 26 -6.65 -19.21 14.59
CA MET A 26 -7.38 -18.51 13.53
C MET A 26 -8.78 -19.09 13.33
N VAL A 27 -9.77 -18.21 13.11
CA VAL A 27 -11.12 -18.58 12.69
C VAL A 27 -11.36 -18.01 11.30
N ILE A 28 -11.59 -18.87 10.31
CA ILE A 28 -11.78 -18.45 8.92
C ILE A 28 -12.92 -19.19 8.24
N HIS A 29 -13.50 -18.54 7.23
CA HIS A 29 -14.39 -19.18 6.26
C HIS A 29 -13.64 -19.44 4.97
N PHE A 30 -13.89 -20.59 4.34
CA PHE A 30 -13.46 -20.85 2.98
C PHE A 30 -14.49 -21.68 2.20
N ASP A 31 -14.46 -21.53 0.89
CA ASP A 31 -15.39 -22.17 -0.02
C ASP A 31 -14.77 -23.41 -0.65
N ILE A 32 -15.52 -24.50 -0.64
CA ILE A 32 -15.11 -25.80 -1.16
C ILE A 32 -16.04 -26.19 -2.30
N ASN A 33 -15.44 -26.64 -3.41
CA ASN A 33 -16.17 -27.17 -4.57
C ASN A 33 -15.71 -28.58 -4.99
N ARG A 34 -14.55 -29.05 -4.49
CA ARG A 34 -14.05 -30.39 -4.81
C ARG A 34 -14.88 -31.44 -4.06
N LYS A 35 -15.43 -32.42 -4.79
CA LYS A 35 -16.20 -33.54 -4.21
C LYS A 35 -15.45 -34.23 -3.06
N LYS A 36 -14.13 -34.47 -3.23
CA LYS A 36 -13.28 -35.08 -2.20
C LYS A 36 -13.24 -34.27 -0.90
N SER A 37 -13.13 -32.96 -1.01
CA SER A 37 -13.06 -32.04 0.14
C SER A 37 -14.43 -31.88 0.81
N ILE A 38 -15.52 -31.84 0.04
CA ILE A 38 -16.89 -31.84 0.60
C ILE A 38 -17.13 -33.12 1.40
N HIS A 39 -16.76 -34.28 0.83
CA HIS A 39 -16.90 -35.56 1.53
C HIS A 39 -16.06 -35.62 2.81
N ALA A 40 -14.83 -35.12 2.78
CA ALA A 40 -13.96 -35.05 3.96
C ALA A 40 -14.60 -34.24 5.11
N VAL A 41 -15.23 -33.10 4.81
CA VAL A 41 -15.91 -32.28 5.82
C VAL A 41 -17.17 -32.96 6.34
N GLU A 42 -18.00 -33.51 5.46
CA GLU A 42 -19.22 -34.22 5.87
C GLU A 42 -18.89 -35.43 6.78
N LYS A 43 -17.82 -36.16 6.48
CA LYS A 43 -17.33 -37.26 7.33
C LYS A 43 -16.77 -36.75 8.66
N ALA A 44 -16.02 -35.66 8.65
CA ALA A 44 -15.51 -35.05 9.88
C ALA A 44 -16.64 -34.59 10.81
N MET A 45 -17.71 -34.02 10.27
CA MET A 45 -18.91 -33.60 11.03
C MET A 45 -19.63 -34.78 11.71
N GLN A 46 -19.51 -36.01 11.19
CA GLN A 46 -20.10 -37.22 11.80
C GLN A 46 -19.21 -37.84 12.89
N THR A 47 -17.96 -37.39 13.02
CA THR A 47 -16.98 -37.96 13.94
C THR A 47 -16.66 -36.96 15.05
N ASN A 48 -15.47 -36.35 15.03
CA ASN A 48 -15.01 -35.42 16.07
C ASN A 48 -14.99 -33.96 15.58
N GLU A 49 -15.66 -33.65 14.47
CA GLU A 49 -15.68 -32.33 13.83
C GLU A 49 -14.27 -31.80 13.53
N THR A 50 -13.30 -32.71 13.37
CA THR A 50 -11.88 -32.38 13.27
C THR A 50 -11.38 -32.74 11.88
N ILE A 51 -10.69 -31.78 11.26
CA ILE A 51 -10.07 -31.92 9.94
C ILE A 51 -8.62 -31.49 10.00
N PHE A 52 -7.84 -31.92 9.01
CA PHE A 52 -6.50 -31.44 8.80
C PHE A 52 -6.44 -30.55 7.56
N LEU A 53 -5.85 -29.37 7.71
CA LEU A 53 -5.74 -28.37 6.66
C LEU A 53 -4.30 -28.32 6.18
N LEU A 54 -4.10 -28.65 4.90
CA LEU A 54 -2.81 -28.55 4.21
C LEU A 54 -2.89 -27.49 3.12
N THR A 55 -1.88 -26.64 3.05
CA THR A 55 -1.76 -25.67 1.97
C THR A 55 -1.15 -26.33 0.74
N GLN A 56 -1.62 -25.95 -0.46
CA GLN A 56 -0.98 -26.33 -1.74
C GLN A 56 0.21 -25.41 -2.04
N LYS A 57 1.28 -25.98 -2.57
CA LYS A 57 2.43 -25.22 -3.08
C LYS A 57 2.07 -24.46 -4.34
N ASP A 58 1.35 -25.10 -5.24
CA ASP A 58 0.82 -24.52 -6.48
C ASP A 58 -0.72 -24.43 -6.42
N ILE A 59 -1.24 -23.22 -6.63
CA ILE A 59 -2.67 -22.90 -6.56
C ILE A 59 -3.42 -23.49 -7.77
N ASP A 60 -2.74 -23.64 -8.90
CA ASP A 60 -3.32 -24.08 -10.17
C ASP A 60 -3.52 -25.61 -10.24
N THR A 61 -2.90 -26.35 -9.31
CA THR A 61 -3.04 -27.80 -9.24
C THR A 61 -4.50 -28.21 -8.96
N ALA A 62 -5.10 -28.94 -9.91
CA ALA A 62 -6.49 -29.37 -9.81
C ALA A 62 -6.71 -30.42 -8.73
N ASN A 63 -5.85 -31.45 -8.73
CA ASN A 63 -5.90 -32.60 -7.83
C ASN A 63 -4.51 -32.80 -7.20
N PRO A 64 -4.22 -32.16 -6.06
CA PRO A 64 -2.89 -32.21 -5.47
C PRO A 64 -2.58 -33.59 -4.91
N VAL A 65 -1.37 -34.08 -5.20
CA VAL A 65 -0.77 -35.24 -4.54
C VAL A 65 0.05 -34.80 -3.33
N GLN A 66 0.62 -35.73 -2.57
CA GLN A 66 1.40 -35.42 -1.37
C GLN A 66 2.52 -34.41 -1.63
N ASP A 67 3.24 -34.54 -2.75
CA ASP A 67 4.38 -33.66 -3.08
C ASP A 67 3.95 -32.22 -3.43
N ASP A 68 2.70 -32.02 -3.84
CA ASP A 68 2.12 -30.70 -4.13
C ASP A 68 1.67 -29.96 -2.86
N LEU A 69 1.67 -30.65 -1.71
CA LEU A 69 1.24 -30.12 -0.43
C LEU A 69 2.45 -29.78 0.44
N TYR A 70 2.28 -28.80 1.31
CA TYR A 70 3.25 -28.57 2.38
C TYR A 70 3.23 -29.73 3.39
N SER A 71 4.37 -30.00 4.02
CA SER A 71 4.50 -31.07 5.03
C SER A 71 3.91 -30.68 6.38
N VAL A 72 3.67 -29.40 6.61
CA VAL A 72 3.10 -28.88 7.85
C VAL A 72 1.77 -28.20 7.55
N GLY A 73 0.77 -28.53 8.36
CA GLY A 73 -0.56 -27.95 8.32
C GLY A 73 -1.12 -27.70 9.70
N THR A 74 -2.42 -27.44 9.73
CA THR A 74 -3.12 -27.12 10.98
C THR A 74 -4.28 -28.07 11.17
N VAL A 75 -4.35 -28.67 12.36
CA VAL A 75 -5.54 -29.38 12.81
C VAL A 75 -6.59 -28.34 13.17
N ALA A 76 -7.76 -28.43 12.55
CA ALA A 76 -8.83 -27.46 12.73
C ALA A 76 -10.13 -28.15 13.11
N LYS A 77 -10.95 -27.44 13.88
CA LYS A 77 -12.30 -27.86 14.22
C LYS A 77 -13.30 -27.18 13.28
N VAL A 78 -14.13 -27.97 12.61
CA VAL A 78 -15.26 -27.47 11.84
C VAL A 78 -16.30 -26.92 12.80
N LYS A 79 -16.70 -25.66 12.60
CA LYS A 79 -17.69 -24.97 13.41
C LYS A 79 -19.05 -24.98 12.72
N GLU A 80 -19.06 -24.66 11.43
CA GLU A 80 -20.28 -24.53 10.65
C GLU A 80 -20.04 -24.97 9.21
N LEU A 81 -21.09 -25.50 8.59
CA LEU A 81 -21.14 -25.89 7.19
C LEU A 81 -22.40 -25.31 6.57
N ILE A 82 -22.22 -24.47 5.55
CA ILE A 82 -23.30 -23.80 4.83
C ILE A 82 -23.25 -24.23 3.37
N LYS A 83 -24.31 -24.88 2.88
CA LYS A 83 -24.44 -25.24 1.47
C LYS A 83 -24.97 -24.04 0.68
N LEU A 84 -24.17 -23.55 -0.26
CA LEU A 84 -24.53 -22.46 -1.17
C LEU A 84 -25.10 -22.99 -2.49
N PRO A 85 -25.84 -22.16 -3.25
CA PRO A 85 -26.25 -22.50 -4.61
C PRO A 85 -25.05 -22.89 -5.50
N LYS A 86 -25.30 -23.69 -6.56
CA LYS A 86 -24.27 -24.21 -7.48
C LYS A 86 -23.30 -25.25 -6.89
N GLY A 87 -23.66 -25.87 -5.76
CA GLY A 87 -22.89 -26.98 -5.18
C GLY A 87 -21.63 -26.56 -4.42
N ILE A 88 -21.47 -25.27 -4.15
CA ILE A 88 -20.38 -24.74 -3.31
C ILE A 88 -20.76 -24.95 -1.84
N VAL A 89 -19.81 -25.39 -1.03
CA VAL A 89 -19.97 -25.51 0.43
C VAL A 89 -19.03 -24.54 1.12
N ARG A 90 -19.59 -23.60 1.87
CA ARG A 90 -18.83 -22.69 2.74
C ARG A 90 -18.65 -23.33 4.10
N VAL A 91 -17.41 -23.42 4.57
CA VAL A 91 -17.08 -24.03 5.86
C VAL A 91 -16.42 -23.01 6.76
N LEU A 92 -16.88 -22.93 8.00
CA LEU A 92 -16.22 -22.19 9.07
C LEU A 92 -15.35 -23.14 9.88
N VAL A 93 -14.08 -22.80 10.03
CA VAL A 93 -13.13 -23.61 10.80
C VAL A 93 -12.40 -22.77 11.83
N ALA A 94 -12.03 -23.40 12.94
CA ALA A 94 -11.15 -22.84 13.96
C ALA A 94 -9.88 -23.68 14.06
N GLY A 95 -8.73 -23.10 13.71
CA GLY A 95 -7.42 -23.72 13.88
C GLY A 95 -7.13 -24.04 15.34
N LYS A 96 -6.55 -25.20 15.63
CA LYS A 96 -6.25 -25.65 16.99
C LYS A 96 -4.76 -25.72 17.26
N TYR A 97 -4.06 -26.54 16.49
CA TYR A 97 -2.63 -26.77 16.69
C TYR A 97 -1.98 -27.23 15.39
N LYS A 98 -0.67 -27.04 15.33
CA LYS A 98 0.19 -27.42 14.21
C LYS A 98 0.28 -28.95 14.12
N GLY A 99 0.27 -29.48 12.92
CA GLY A 99 0.49 -30.90 12.64
C GLY A 99 1.43 -31.09 11.46
N MET A 100 2.31 -32.08 11.56
CA MET A 100 3.18 -32.50 10.47
C MET A 100 2.61 -33.76 9.84
N VAL A 101 2.49 -33.79 8.52
CA VAL A 101 2.03 -34.97 7.80
C VAL A 101 3.17 -35.95 7.55
N ASN A 102 2.92 -37.23 7.79
CA ASN A 102 3.80 -38.32 7.39
C ASN A 102 3.43 -38.80 5.98
N THR A 103 2.14 -39.09 5.77
CA THR A 103 1.59 -39.69 4.56
C THR A 103 0.23 -39.10 4.25
N VAL A 104 0.00 -38.78 2.98
CA VAL A 104 -1.30 -38.40 2.43
C VAL A 104 -1.76 -39.52 1.51
N SER A 105 -2.93 -40.06 1.77
CA SER A 105 -3.54 -41.12 0.98
C SER A 105 -4.97 -40.75 0.58
N GLU A 106 -5.47 -41.39 -0.46
CA GLU A 106 -6.88 -41.31 -0.84
C GLU A 106 -7.60 -42.57 -0.36
N CYS A 107 -8.68 -42.37 0.40
CA CYS A 107 -9.51 -43.45 0.91
C CYS A 107 -10.96 -42.96 0.97
N ASP A 108 -11.92 -43.80 0.56
CA ASP A 108 -13.35 -43.46 0.53
C ASP A 108 -13.67 -42.15 -0.24
N GLY A 109 -12.92 -41.88 -1.32
CA GLY A 109 -13.09 -40.66 -2.12
C GLY A 109 -12.73 -39.36 -1.40
N MET A 110 -12.00 -39.41 -0.28
CA MET A 110 -11.45 -38.26 0.44
C MET A 110 -9.94 -38.40 0.63
N LEU A 111 -9.27 -37.27 0.87
CA LEU A 111 -7.88 -37.29 1.31
C LEU A 111 -7.83 -37.57 2.81
N ILE A 112 -6.94 -38.47 3.23
CA ILE A 112 -6.67 -38.80 4.61
C ILE A 112 -5.17 -38.64 4.86
N SER A 113 -4.82 -37.94 5.94
CA SER A 113 -3.43 -37.77 6.34
C SER A 113 -3.15 -38.46 7.67
N ASP A 114 -2.03 -39.17 7.72
CA ASP A 114 -1.41 -39.59 8.97
C ASP A 114 -0.56 -38.44 9.47
N ILE A 115 -0.94 -37.87 10.60
CA ILE A 115 -0.29 -36.69 11.17
C ILE A 115 0.36 -36.98 12.51
N VAL A 116 1.44 -36.26 12.77
CA VAL A 116 2.06 -36.15 14.08
C VAL A 116 1.92 -34.71 14.56
N THR A 117 1.52 -34.54 15.80
CA THR A 117 1.28 -33.22 16.35
C THR A 117 1.79 -33.10 17.78
N ASP A 118 2.18 -31.88 18.13
CA ASP A 118 2.31 -31.40 19.48
C ASP A 118 1.24 -30.30 19.71
N ARG A 119 0.77 -30.19 20.95
CA ARG A 119 -0.15 -29.12 21.36
C ARG A 119 0.52 -27.75 21.34
N ASP A 120 1.80 -27.70 21.66
CA ASP A 120 2.58 -26.46 21.62
C ASP A 120 3.21 -26.25 20.24
N TRP A 121 3.23 -25.00 19.79
CA TRP A 121 3.82 -24.66 18.49
C TRP A 121 5.34 -24.75 18.56
N PHE A 122 5.91 -24.21 19.65
CA PHE A 122 7.34 -24.19 19.90
C PHE A 122 7.59 -24.27 21.42
N LEU A 123 8.80 -24.64 21.81
CA LEU A 123 9.19 -24.61 23.22
C LEU A 123 9.38 -23.16 23.66
N ALA A 124 8.69 -22.77 24.73
CA ALA A 124 8.91 -21.47 25.34
C ALA A 124 10.38 -21.36 25.81
N PRO A 125 11.01 -20.19 25.60
CA PRO A 125 12.36 -19.96 26.11
C PRO A 125 12.33 -19.83 27.63
N ASP A 126 13.50 -19.65 28.26
CA ASP A 126 13.54 -19.35 29.68
C ASP A 126 12.73 -18.07 30.01
N ASN A 127 12.25 -18.00 31.25
CA ASN A 127 11.31 -16.95 31.66
C ASN A 127 11.86 -15.52 31.43
N LEU A 128 13.17 -15.31 31.61
CA LEU A 128 13.76 -13.98 31.46
C LEU A 128 13.82 -13.58 29.98
N THR A 129 14.27 -14.48 29.11
CA THR A 129 14.28 -14.29 27.65
C THR A 129 12.87 -14.07 27.12
N GLN A 130 11.89 -14.84 27.58
CA GLN A 130 10.50 -14.67 27.19
C GLN A 130 9.97 -13.26 27.53
N ILE A 131 10.24 -12.78 28.75
CA ILE A 131 9.82 -11.43 29.18
C ILE A 131 10.49 -10.35 28.31
N ALA A 132 11.77 -10.50 28.00
CA ALA A 132 12.50 -9.56 27.14
C ALA A 132 11.91 -9.50 25.72
N MET A 133 11.66 -10.66 25.11
CA MET A 133 11.02 -10.76 23.79
C MET A 133 9.63 -10.13 23.78
N ILE A 134 8.80 -10.39 24.79
CA ILE A 134 7.46 -9.81 24.89
C ILE A 134 7.53 -8.28 25.00
N ARG A 135 8.44 -7.74 25.81
CA ARG A 135 8.61 -6.28 25.96
C ARG A 135 9.03 -5.64 24.65
N SER A 136 10.02 -6.22 23.98
CA SER A 136 10.49 -5.74 22.68
C SER A 136 9.37 -5.79 21.61
N LEU A 137 8.62 -6.89 21.53
CA LEU A 137 7.46 -6.98 20.63
C LEU A 137 6.40 -5.93 20.96
N ASN A 138 6.13 -5.66 22.24
CA ASN A 138 5.17 -4.62 22.63
C ASN A 138 5.63 -3.23 22.17
N GLU A 139 6.92 -2.91 22.28
CA GLU A 139 7.47 -1.65 21.80
C GLU A 139 7.31 -1.52 20.27
N LEU A 140 7.62 -2.59 19.53
CA LEU A 140 7.44 -2.63 18.08
C LEU A 140 5.97 -2.51 17.67
N ILE A 141 5.07 -3.23 18.32
CA ILE A 141 3.62 -3.17 18.09
C ILE A 141 3.09 -1.75 18.33
N CYS A 142 3.50 -1.10 19.42
CA CYS A 142 3.10 0.27 19.72
C CYS A 142 3.60 1.26 18.67
N ARG A 143 4.85 1.11 18.21
CA ARG A 143 5.41 1.93 17.11
C ARG A 143 4.65 1.70 15.81
N TYR A 144 4.45 0.44 15.43
CA TYR A 144 3.67 0.06 14.25
C TYR A 144 2.26 0.67 14.27
N ALA A 145 1.55 0.59 15.40
CA ALA A 145 0.23 1.19 15.54
C ALA A 145 0.25 2.73 15.52
N ALA A 146 1.35 3.36 15.93
CA ALA A 146 1.49 4.82 15.88
C ALA A 146 1.67 5.35 14.45
N VAL A 147 2.45 4.64 13.62
CA VAL A 147 2.66 5.04 12.21
C VAL A 147 1.49 4.57 11.33
N ASN A 148 0.93 3.39 11.59
CA ASN A 148 -0.25 2.89 10.88
C ASN A 148 -1.56 3.41 11.50
N GLN A 149 -1.95 4.63 11.12
CA GLN A 149 -3.15 5.30 11.64
C GLN A 149 -4.47 4.55 11.40
N ARG A 150 -4.50 3.60 10.45
CA ARG A 150 -5.69 2.78 10.14
C ARG A 150 -5.76 1.50 10.97
N PHE A 151 -4.78 1.24 11.82
CA PHE A 151 -4.73 0.03 12.64
C PHE A 151 -5.84 0.02 13.70
N SER A 152 -6.51 -1.13 13.86
CA SER A 152 -7.61 -1.27 14.81
C SER A 152 -7.10 -1.20 16.25
N LYS A 153 -7.68 -0.29 17.04
CA LYS A 153 -7.37 -0.13 18.47
C LYS A 153 -7.74 -1.36 19.28
N ASP A 154 -8.71 -2.14 18.84
CA ASP A 154 -9.14 -3.35 19.56
C ASP A 154 -8.15 -4.50 19.34
N ILE A 155 -7.67 -4.67 18.10
CA ILE A 155 -6.59 -5.63 17.78
C ILE A 155 -5.32 -5.28 18.57
N LEU A 156 -4.96 -3.99 18.65
CA LEU A 156 -3.82 -3.52 19.45
C LEU A 156 -3.92 -3.97 20.92
N LYS A 157 -5.09 -3.77 21.54
CA LYS A 157 -5.31 -4.18 22.94
C LYS A 157 -5.18 -5.69 23.09
N GLU A 158 -5.76 -6.47 22.18
CA GLU A 158 -5.69 -7.93 22.24
C GLU A 158 -4.26 -8.46 22.14
N TRP A 159 -3.45 -7.86 21.25
CA TRP A 159 -2.04 -8.19 21.11
C TRP A 159 -1.24 -7.84 22.37
N LEU A 160 -1.49 -6.69 23.00
CA LEU A 160 -0.79 -6.24 24.20
C LEU A 160 -1.13 -7.08 25.44
N ILE A 161 -2.38 -7.53 25.57
CA ILE A 161 -2.87 -8.33 26.73
C ILE A 161 -2.26 -9.74 26.78
N ALA A 162 -1.83 -10.30 25.64
CA ALA A 162 -1.27 -11.65 25.57
C ALA A 162 -0.07 -11.82 26.52
N LYS A 163 -0.19 -12.77 27.46
CA LYS A 163 0.74 -12.92 28.60
C LYS A 163 1.95 -13.78 28.31
N ASN A 164 1.79 -14.77 27.44
CA ASN A 164 2.88 -15.65 27.02
C ASN A 164 3.26 -15.37 25.56
N LEU A 165 4.47 -15.76 25.18
CA LEU A 165 5.00 -15.47 23.85
C LEU A 165 4.26 -16.26 22.77
N GLN A 166 3.87 -17.51 23.07
CA GLN A 166 3.16 -18.37 22.12
C GLN A 166 1.77 -17.84 21.76
N GLU A 167 0.97 -17.39 22.73
CA GLU A 167 -0.32 -16.74 22.47
C GLU A 167 -0.13 -15.44 21.70
N LYS A 168 0.90 -14.65 22.06
CA LYS A 168 1.19 -13.37 21.39
C LYS A 168 1.55 -13.58 19.92
N VAL A 169 2.45 -14.51 19.61
CA VAL A 169 2.81 -14.89 18.24
C VAL A 169 1.58 -15.35 17.46
N LYS A 170 0.78 -16.24 18.03
CA LYS A 170 -0.43 -16.76 17.38
C LYS A 170 -1.41 -15.65 17.03
N LYS A 171 -1.71 -14.75 17.98
CA LYS A 171 -2.61 -13.61 17.78
C LYS A 171 -2.09 -12.65 16.73
N ILE A 172 -0.80 -12.29 16.80
CA ILE A 172 -0.18 -11.42 15.79
C ILE A 172 -0.33 -12.05 14.41
N LEU A 173 0.12 -13.29 14.22
CA LEU A 173 0.10 -13.94 12.90
C LEU A 173 -1.32 -14.21 12.37
N ALA A 174 -2.31 -14.36 13.24
CA ALA A 174 -3.71 -14.51 12.86
C ALA A 174 -4.23 -13.24 12.15
N ASP A 175 -3.99 -12.09 12.77
CA ASP A 175 -4.54 -10.80 12.33
C ASP A 175 -3.64 -10.03 11.37
N TYR A 176 -2.34 -10.33 11.34
CA TYR A 176 -1.37 -9.61 10.52
C TYR A 176 -1.62 -9.83 9.01
N PRO A 177 -1.66 -8.76 8.20
CA PRO A 177 -2.03 -8.83 6.79
C PRO A 177 -0.86 -9.29 5.92
N VAL A 178 -0.49 -10.56 6.02
CA VAL A 178 0.56 -11.18 5.19
C VAL A 178 0.04 -12.28 4.29
N ASP A 179 0.78 -12.49 3.21
CA ASP A 179 0.53 -13.55 2.25
C ASP A 179 0.60 -14.94 2.91
N TYR A 180 -0.14 -15.89 2.35
CA TYR A 180 -0.24 -17.25 2.88
C TYR A 180 1.11 -17.99 2.89
N THR A 181 2.03 -17.63 1.99
CA THR A 181 3.39 -18.19 1.94
C THR A 181 4.20 -17.79 3.16
N VAL A 182 4.06 -16.55 3.62
CA VAL A 182 4.70 -16.07 4.86
C VAL A 182 4.09 -16.78 6.06
N LYS A 183 2.75 -16.89 6.12
CA LYS A 183 2.07 -17.66 7.18
C LYS A 183 2.53 -19.12 7.21
N GLN A 184 2.73 -19.73 6.04
CA GLN A 184 3.23 -21.10 5.92
C GLN A 184 4.65 -21.23 6.49
N LYS A 185 5.55 -20.29 6.19
CA LYS A 185 6.91 -20.28 6.78
C LYS A 185 6.87 -20.24 8.30
N PHE A 186 6.03 -19.38 8.88
CA PHE A 186 5.85 -19.36 10.34
C PHE A 186 5.29 -20.68 10.87
N LEU A 187 4.31 -21.26 10.17
CA LEU A 187 3.73 -22.54 10.54
C LEU A 187 4.80 -23.64 10.56
N GLU A 188 5.78 -23.60 9.66
CA GLU A 188 6.87 -24.58 9.59
C GLU A 188 7.95 -24.38 10.66
N MET A 189 8.20 -23.15 11.09
CA MET A 189 9.18 -22.83 12.15
C MET A 189 8.83 -23.49 13.49
N ASN A 190 9.88 -23.93 14.18
CA ASN A 190 9.82 -24.53 15.53
C ASN A 190 10.69 -23.80 16.54
N ASP A 191 11.67 -23.01 16.10
CA ASP A 191 12.55 -22.24 16.98
C ASP A 191 11.89 -20.89 17.32
N VAL A 192 11.71 -20.65 18.61
CA VAL A 192 11.13 -19.42 19.12
C VAL A 192 11.96 -18.19 18.79
N ASN A 193 13.29 -18.31 18.72
CA ASN A 193 14.18 -17.20 18.38
C ASN A 193 13.99 -16.79 16.93
N GLU A 194 13.97 -17.76 16.01
CA GLU A 194 13.72 -17.50 14.60
C GLU A 194 12.35 -16.85 14.38
N ILE A 195 11.31 -17.37 15.05
CA ILE A 195 9.95 -16.80 14.98
C ILE A 195 9.95 -15.35 15.48
N TYR A 196 10.59 -15.09 16.62
CA TYR A 196 10.67 -13.75 17.19
C TYR A 196 11.43 -12.80 16.26
N GLU A 197 12.60 -13.19 15.75
CA GLU A 197 13.42 -12.37 14.85
C GLU A 197 12.68 -12.02 13.56
N GLN A 198 11.99 -13.00 12.95
CA GLN A 198 11.20 -12.78 11.74
C GLN A 198 10.03 -11.82 12.02
N LEU A 199 9.30 -11.99 13.13
CA LEU A 199 8.25 -11.06 13.52
C LEU A 199 8.79 -9.65 13.77
N ALA A 200 9.89 -9.52 14.50
CA ALA A 200 10.49 -8.22 14.80
C ALA A 200 10.92 -7.52 13.50
N ARG A 201 11.56 -8.26 12.59
CA ARG A 201 11.96 -7.78 11.28
C ARG A 201 10.77 -7.29 10.46
N MET A 202 9.69 -8.05 10.40
CA MET A 202 8.48 -7.64 9.68
C MET A 202 7.90 -6.33 10.22
N PHE A 203 7.81 -6.19 11.54
CA PHE A 203 7.36 -4.93 12.14
C PHE A 203 8.28 -3.76 11.80
N ILE A 204 9.60 -3.95 11.85
CA ILE A 204 10.58 -2.90 11.54
C ILE A 204 10.48 -2.50 10.05
N GLU A 205 10.40 -3.47 9.14
CA GLU A 205 10.25 -3.22 7.71
C GLU A 205 8.96 -2.43 7.42
N ASP A 206 7.83 -2.82 8.00
CA ASP A 206 6.57 -2.12 7.81
C ASP A 206 6.58 -0.72 8.42
N ILE A 207 7.15 -0.52 9.61
CA ILE A 207 7.32 0.82 10.21
C ILE A 207 8.09 1.73 9.25
N ASN A 208 9.22 1.26 8.72
CA ASN A 208 10.02 2.02 7.77
C ASN A 208 9.24 2.34 6.48
N ILE A 209 8.47 1.38 5.96
CA ILE A 209 7.61 1.60 4.79
C ILE A 209 6.57 2.68 5.07
N PHE A 210 5.93 2.66 6.24
CA PHE A 210 4.93 3.66 6.60
C PHE A 210 5.56 5.04 6.82
N ASP A 211 6.75 5.12 7.43
CA ASP A 211 7.46 6.38 7.60
C ASP A 211 7.84 7.02 6.26
N ILE A 212 8.39 6.23 5.33
CA ILE A 212 8.71 6.69 3.96
C ILE A 212 7.45 7.14 3.23
N LYS A 213 6.34 6.39 3.34
CA LYS A 213 5.06 6.78 2.74
C LYS A 213 4.58 8.13 3.27
N LYS A 214 4.69 8.35 4.57
CA LYS A 214 4.30 9.61 5.21
C LYS A 214 5.16 10.77 4.72
N GLU A 215 6.48 10.58 4.63
CA GLU A 215 7.41 11.59 4.10
C GLU A 215 7.07 11.97 2.65
N LEU A 216 6.75 10.99 1.81
CA LEU A 216 6.31 11.23 0.42
C LEU A 216 4.97 11.98 0.36
N GLU A 217 4.00 11.61 1.18
CA GLU A 217 2.71 12.30 1.25
C GLU A 217 2.86 13.76 1.68
N ASP A 218 3.68 14.03 2.70
CA ASP A 218 3.92 15.38 3.19
C ASP A 218 4.68 16.22 2.16
N GLY A 219 5.69 15.66 1.48
CA GLY A 219 6.39 16.34 0.39
C GLY A 219 5.50 16.65 -0.83
N ILE A 220 4.48 15.83 -1.11
CA ILE A 220 3.48 16.11 -2.15
C ILE A 220 2.56 17.26 -1.70
N LYS A 221 2.10 17.26 -0.44
CA LYS A 221 1.25 18.34 0.10
C LYS A 221 1.96 19.68 0.02
N GLU A 222 3.22 19.77 0.44
CA GLU A 222 4.01 21.00 0.37
C GLU A 222 4.11 21.55 -1.06
N LYS A 223 4.34 20.67 -2.05
CA LYS A 223 4.38 21.08 -3.46
C LYS A 223 3.02 21.60 -3.95
N VAL A 224 1.93 20.95 -3.56
CA VAL A 224 0.57 21.38 -3.92
C VAL A 224 0.26 22.74 -3.29
N GLU A 225 0.55 22.93 -2.00
CA GLU A 225 0.34 24.19 -1.29
C GLU A 225 1.15 25.34 -1.91
N LYS A 226 2.42 25.07 -2.27
CA LYS A 226 3.25 26.06 -2.97
C LYS A 226 2.67 26.44 -4.33
N ASN A 227 2.26 25.46 -5.13
CA ASN A 227 1.66 25.70 -6.44
C ASN A 227 0.33 26.46 -6.33
N GLN A 228 -0.52 26.14 -5.35
CA GLN A 228 -1.76 26.87 -5.09
C GLN A 228 -1.50 28.32 -4.70
N LYS A 229 -0.49 28.55 -3.84
CA LYS A 229 -0.08 29.90 -3.44
C LYS A 229 0.46 30.71 -4.61
N GLU A 230 1.31 30.12 -5.45
CA GLU A 230 1.83 30.77 -6.66
C GLU A 230 0.72 31.09 -7.66
N TYR A 231 -0.23 30.16 -7.86
CA TYR A 231 -1.40 30.38 -8.70
C TYR A 231 -2.23 31.57 -8.20
N TYR A 232 -2.56 31.59 -6.91
CA TYR A 232 -3.34 32.66 -6.29
C TYR A 232 -2.64 34.02 -6.39
N LEU A 233 -1.32 34.08 -6.13
CA LEU A 233 -0.54 35.31 -6.25
C LEU A 233 -0.48 35.83 -7.70
N ARG A 234 -0.39 34.93 -8.69
CA ARG A 234 -0.45 35.31 -10.11
C ARG A 234 -1.81 35.88 -10.49
N GLU A 235 -2.89 35.29 -9.99
CA GLU A 235 -4.25 35.78 -10.23
C GLU A 235 -4.48 37.15 -9.58
N GLN A 236 -3.97 37.36 -8.35
CA GLN A 236 -3.98 38.67 -7.70
C GLN A 236 -3.19 39.72 -8.48
N LEU A 237 -1.97 39.40 -8.95
CA LEU A 237 -1.17 40.31 -9.76
C LEU A 237 -1.86 40.67 -11.07
N LYS A 238 -2.52 39.68 -11.72
CA LYS A 238 -3.30 39.93 -12.92
C LYS A 238 -4.46 40.89 -12.65
N TYR A 239 -5.20 40.69 -11.56
CA TYR A 239 -6.29 41.58 -11.18
C TYR A 239 -5.81 42.99 -10.82
N ILE A 240 -4.70 43.11 -10.08
CA ILE A 240 -4.08 44.40 -9.75
C ILE A 240 -3.65 45.13 -11.04
N ASN A 241 -3.01 44.43 -11.98
CA ASN A 241 -2.62 45.02 -13.25
C ASN A 241 -3.85 45.42 -14.08
N GLU A 242 -4.91 44.62 -14.12
CA GLU A 242 -6.17 44.99 -14.80
C GLU A 242 -6.84 46.24 -14.20
N GLU A 243 -6.82 46.39 -12.87
CA GLU A 243 -7.34 47.57 -12.17
C GLU A 243 -6.43 48.81 -12.36
N LEU A 244 -5.10 48.63 -12.41
CA LEU A 244 -4.14 49.71 -12.65
C LEU A 244 -4.11 50.14 -14.13
N ASP A 245 -4.15 49.19 -15.06
CA ASP A 245 -4.22 49.40 -16.52
C ASP A 245 -5.56 50.01 -16.96
N GLY A 246 -6.55 50.07 -16.06
CA GLY A 246 -7.78 50.85 -16.23
C GLY A 246 -7.54 52.37 -16.39
N THR A 247 -6.29 52.86 -16.35
CA THR A 247 -6.01 54.30 -16.44
C THR A 247 -4.88 54.77 -17.37
N ASP A 248 -3.88 53.95 -17.76
CA ASP A 248 -2.70 54.49 -18.50
C ASP A 248 -2.25 53.72 -19.76
N GLY A 249 -2.55 52.42 -19.92
CA GLY A 249 -2.00 51.61 -21.02
C GLY A 249 -2.55 51.91 -22.42
N SER A 250 -3.75 52.48 -22.54
CA SER A 250 -4.30 52.91 -23.84
C SER A 250 -3.73 54.25 -24.30
N SER A 251 -3.43 55.16 -23.37
CA SER A 251 -2.97 56.52 -23.68
C SER A 251 -1.65 56.52 -24.44
N GLU A 252 -0.69 55.67 -24.04
CA GLU A 252 0.66 55.69 -24.62
C GLU A 252 0.71 55.17 -26.07
N ILE A 253 -0.12 54.17 -26.39
CA ILE A 253 -0.23 53.65 -27.75
C ILE A 253 -0.93 54.67 -28.65
N ASP A 254 -1.98 55.31 -28.13
CA ASP A 254 -2.70 56.36 -28.83
C ASP A 254 -1.77 57.58 -29.11
N GLU A 255 -0.93 57.97 -28.14
CA GLU A 255 0.10 58.99 -28.32
C GLU A 255 1.15 58.64 -29.39
N TYR A 256 1.60 57.37 -29.45
CA TYR A 256 2.54 56.94 -30.49
C TYR A 256 1.89 56.92 -31.88
N MET A 257 0.61 56.56 -31.97
CA MET A 257 -0.14 56.63 -33.24
C MET A 257 -0.33 58.08 -33.71
N GLU A 258 -0.66 59.02 -32.82
CA GLU A 258 -0.75 60.46 -33.17
C GLU A 258 0.60 61.03 -33.65
N LYS A 259 1.71 60.65 -33.00
CA LYS A 259 3.07 61.03 -33.41
C LYS A 259 3.45 60.42 -34.77
N LEU A 260 3.01 59.20 -35.06
CA LEU A 260 3.24 58.55 -36.35
C LEU A 260 2.50 59.29 -37.49
N GLU A 261 1.25 59.70 -37.26
CA GLU A 261 0.46 60.43 -38.26
C GLU A 261 1.09 61.78 -38.60
N SER A 262 1.62 62.48 -37.59
CA SER A 262 2.26 63.79 -37.74
C SER A 262 3.71 63.74 -38.22
N LEU A 263 4.34 62.55 -38.27
CA LEU A 263 5.71 62.38 -38.73
C LEU A 263 5.83 62.65 -40.24
N ASN A 264 6.82 63.44 -40.65
CA ASN A 264 7.13 63.64 -42.06
C ASN A 264 8.21 62.64 -42.51
N ALA A 265 7.78 61.49 -43.03
CA ALA A 265 8.61 60.38 -43.46
C ALA A 265 7.93 59.63 -44.61
N ALA A 266 8.71 58.91 -45.43
CA ALA A 266 8.20 58.06 -46.50
C ALA A 266 7.25 56.98 -45.97
N ASP A 267 6.26 56.59 -46.79
CA ASP A 267 5.19 55.66 -46.40
C ASP A 267 5.73 54.29 -45.94
N GLU A 268 6.83 53.80 -46.54
CA GLU A 268 7.49 52.55 -46.15
C GLU A 268 8.01 52.58 -44.71
N ILE A 269 8.48 53.75 -44.25
CA ILE A 269 9.01 53.94 -42.89
C ILE A 269 7.84 54.02 -41.90
N LYS A 270 6.77 54.73 -42.26
CA LYS A 270 5.56 54.81 -41.43
C LYS A 270 4.92 53.44 -41.22
N GLU A 271 4.81 52.63 -42.27
CA GLU A 271 4.26 51.27 -42.18
C GLU A 271 5.09 50.37 -41.25
N GLN A 272 6.42 50.53 -41.26
CA GLN A 272 7.31 49.77 -40.39
C GLN A 272 7.18 50.19 -38.91
N ILE A 273 7.10 51.50 -38.64
CA ILE A 273 6.90 52.00 -37.27
C ILE A 273 5.52 51.57 -36.74
N GLU A 274 4.48 51.58 -37.58
CA GLU A 274 3.14 51.11 -37.21
C GLU A 274 3.14 49.62 -36.79
N LYS A 275 3.90 48.78 -37.50
CA LYS A 275 4.04 47.35 -37.15
C LYS A 275 4.66 47.16 -35.77
N GLU A 276 5.69 47.94 -35.43
CA GLU A 276 6.32 47.84 -34.10
C GLU A 276 5.43 48.41 -33.00
N ILE A 277 4.67 49.49 -33.24
CA ILE A 277 3.66 50.00 -32.29
C ILE A 277 2.57 48.94 -32.01
N ARG A 278 2.08 48.26 -33.05
CA ARG A 278 1.13 47.15 -32.89
C ARG A 278 1.73 45.96 -32.15
N ARG A 279 3.02 45.70 -32.32
CA ARG A 279 3.74 44.65 -31.60
C ARG A 279 3.89 45.01 -30.12
N TYR A 280 4.22 46.26 -29.80
CA TYR A 280 4.28 46.79 -28.44
C TYR A 280 2.93 46.62 -27.71
N LYS A 281 1.81 46.82 -28.40
CA LYS A 281 0.45 46.60 -27.84
C LYS A 281 0.20 45.18 -27.33
N VAL A 282 0.84 44.18 -27.92
CA VAL A 282 0.64 42.76 -27.58
C VAL A 282 1.62 42.31 -26.48
N LEU A 283 2.74 43.00 -26.34
CA LEU A 283 3.71 42.72 -25.28
C LEU A 283 3.14 43.13 -23.92
N SER A 284 3.40 42.32 -22.89
CA SER A 284 3.05 42.67 -21.53
C SER A 284 3.82 43.91 -21.12
N GLN A 285 3.11 45.01 -20.85
CA GLN A 285 3.70 46.24 -20.34
C GLN A 285 4.38 45.93 -18.99
N GLY A 286 5.68 46.20 -18.91
CA GLY A 286 6.54 45.82 -17.77
C GLY A 286 7.49 44.64 -18.02
N SER A 287 7.39 43.95 -19.16
CA SER A 287 8.44 42.99 -19.57
C SER A 287 9.71 43.73 -20.02
N SER A 288 10.88 43.08 -19.85
CA SER A 288 12.15 43.64 -20.35
C SER A 288 12.14 43.83 -21.87
N GLU A 289 11.36 43.03 -22.59
CA GLU A 289 11.16 43.15 -24.03
C GLU A 289 10.31 44.37 -24.37
N ALA A 290 9.24 44.66 -23.62
CA ALA A 290 8.42 45.85 -23.83
C ALA A 290 9.22 47.16 -23.64
N ASN A 291 10.13 47.23 -22.66
CA ASN A 291 10.96 48.43 -22.46
C ASN A 291 11.95 48.69 -23.62
N VAL A 292 12.48 47.62 -24.24
CA VAL A 292 13.36 47.73 -25.41
C VAL A 292 12.56 48.19 -26.62
N GLU A 293 11.39 47.60 -26.84
CA GLU A 293 10.48 47.97 -27.94
C GLU A 293 10.01 49.42 -27.81
N ARG A 294 9.67 49.86 -26.60
CA ARG A 294 9.32 51.26 -26.30
C ARG A 294 10.44 52.23 -26.67
N SER A 295 11.66 51.95 -26.22
CA SER A 295 12.83 52.80 -26.51
C SER A 295 13.13 52.85 -28.01
N TYR A 296 12.91 51.74 -28.71
CA TYR A 296 13.07 51.65 -30.16
C TYR A 296 12.02 52.52 -30.89
N ILE A 297 10.74 52.42 -30.53
CA ILE A 297 9.65 53.24 -31.09
C ILE A 297 9.91 54.73 -30.85
N GLU A 298 10.29 55.12 -29.63
CA GLU A 298 10.60 56.53 -29.30
C GLU A 298 11.79 57.06 -30.11
N THR A 299 12.81 56.22 -30.35
CA THR A 299 13.96 56.58 -31.19
C THR A 299 13.51 56.79 -32.64
N LEU A 300 12.71 55.88 -33.20
CA LEU A 300 12.22 55.99 -34.57
C LEU A 300 11.33 57.21 -34.80
N LEU A 301 10.48 57.56 -33.83
CA LEU A 301 9.60 58.73 -33.88
C LEU A 301 10.35 60.06 -33.72
N SER A 302 11.52 60.06 -33.08
CA SER A 302 12.33 61.28 -32.87
C SER A 302 13.33 61.56 -34.00
N LEU A 303 13.50 60.63 -34.96
CA LEU A 303 14.43 60.80 -36.06
C LEU A 303 13.88 61.77 -37.14
N PRO A 304 14.71 62.73 -37.60
CA PRO A 304 14.32 63.67 -38.66
C PRO A 304 14.48 63.03 -40.05
N TRP A 305 13.57 62.13 -40.42
CA TRP A 305 13.67 61.32 -41.65
C TRP A 305 13.84 62.12 -42.95
N GLU A 306 13.21 63.29 -43.09
CA GLU A 306 13.32 64.14 -44.28
C GLU A 306 14.14 65.43 -44.09
N ASN A 307 14.69 65.69 -42.89
CA ASN A 307 15.50 66.88 -42.64
C ASN A 307 16.98 66.50 -42.51
N SER A 308 17.74 66.67 -43.59
CA SER A 308 19.20 66.59 -43.55
C SER A 308 19.81 67.88 -42.99
N SER A 309 20.77 67.80 -42.06
CA SER A 309 21.61 68.95 -41.72
C SER A 309 22.52 69.31 -42.89
N GLN A 310 22.64 70.61 -43.21
CA GLN A 310 23.73 71.11 -44.05
C GLN A 310 25.00 71.16 -43.20
N ASP A 311 26.02 70.40 -43.58
CA ASP A 311 27.40 70.59 -43.12
C ASP A 311 28.05 71.79 -43.84
#